data_AF-A0A5J6U9I8-F1
#
_entry.id   AF-A0A5J6U9I8-F1
#
_cell.length_a   1.000
_cell.length_b   1.000
_cell.length_c   1.000
_cell.angle_alpha   90.00
_cell.angle_beta   90.00
_cell.angle_gamma   90.00
#
_symmetry.space_group_name_H-M   'P 1'
#
loop_
_entity.id
_entity.type
_entity.pdbx_description
1 polymer ?
#
loop_
_entity_poly.entity_id
_entity_poly.type
_entity_poly.pdbx_seq_one_letter_code
_entity_poly.pdbx_strand_id
1 'polypeptide(L)' 'MRKPSAADLGVDLDALDWIRSEAAEGGLEVAFAGEWTLLRAAGEPGALVSVFDEREWACFLDGAKKGEFDRVVN' A
#
# COMPACT_ATOMS: atom_id res chain seq x y z
N MET A 1 16.70 -8.05 -9.06
CA MET A 1 16.63 -6.61 -8.77
C MET A 1 16.25 -6.43 -7.31
N ARG A 2 16.71 -5.36 -6.65
CA ARG A 2 16.26 -5.01 -5.30
C ARG A 2 14.93 -4.28 -5.42
N LYS A 3 13.95 -4.63 -4.58
CA LYS A 3 12.68 -3.90 -4.47
C LYS A 3 12.96 -2.44 -4.05
N PRO A 4 12.46 -1.43 -4.78
CA PRO A 4 12.67 -0.04 -4.41
C PRO A 4 11.84 0.35 -3.19
N SER A 5 12.36 1.25 -2.37
CA SER A 5 11.56 2.02 -1.41
C SER A 5 10.89 3.21 -2.10
N ALA A 6 9.89 3.82 -1.47
CA ALA A 6 9.29 5.05 -1.99
C ALA A 6 10.31 6.19 -2.21
N ALA A 7 11.32 6.27 -1.34
CA ALA A 7 12.42 7.23 -1.47
C ALA A 7 13.32 6.92 -2.68
N ASP A 8 13.59 5.64 -2.97
CA ASP A 8 14.36 5.25 -4.16
C ASP A 8 13.63 5.62 -5.47
N LEU A 9 12.29 5.72 -5.44
CA LEU A 9 11.48 6.13 -6.59
C LEU A 9 11.47 7.65 -6.81
N GLY A 10 11.94 8.45 -5.85
CA GLY A 10 11.89 9.92 -5.92
C GLY A 10 10.47 10.48 -5.90
N VAL A 11 9.51 9.72 -5.36
CA VAL A 11 8.10 10.13 -5.30
C VAL A 11 7.87 11.02 -4.08
N ASP A 12 7.25 12.17 -4.30
CA ASP A 12 6.72 13.01 -3.22
C ASP A 12 5.40 12.41 -2.69
N LEU A 13 5.48 11.76 -1.54
CA LEU A 13 4.36 11.05 -0.92
C LEU A 13 3.21 11.97 -0.52
N ASP A 14 3.50 13.24 -0.24
CA ASP A 14 2.50 14.23 0.17
C ASP A 14 1.76 14.83 -1.03
N ALA A 15 2.33 14.72 -2.24
CA ALA A 15 1.73 15.18 -3.48
C ALA A 15 0.90 14.11 -4.21
N LEU A 16 0.83 12.88 -3.70
CA LEU A 16 0.07 11.79 -4.32
C LEU A 16 -1.44 11.89 -3.99
N ASP A 17 -2.25 11.47 -4.96
CA ASP A 17 -3.69 11.29 -4.78
C ASP A 17 -3.97 9.96 -4.07
N TRP A 18 -4.07 10.02 -2.74
CA TRP A 18 -4.36 8.85 -1.91
C TRP A 18 -5.85 8.50 -1.88
N ILE A 19 -6.17 7.25 -2.20
CA ILE A 19 -7.51 6.67 -2.10
C ILE A 19 -7.61 5.93 -0.76
N ARG A 20 -8.47 6.43 0.12
CA ARG A 20 -8.68 5.88 1.46
C ARG A 20 -9.80 4.83 1.47
N SER A 21 -9.58 3.71 2.17
CA SER A 21 -10.63 2.72 2.46
C SER A 21 -11.68 3.27 3.42
N GLU A 22 -12.94 2.81 3.32
CA GLU A 22 -14.07 3.30 4.13
C GLU A 22 -14.06 2.87 5.62
N ALA A 23 -12.99 2.24 6.12
CA ALA A 23 -12.88 1.86 7.52
C ALA A 23 -12.74 3.09 8.45
N ALA A 24 -13.52 3.11 9.54
CA ALA A 24 -13.52 4.20 10.51
C ALA A 24 -12.19 4.33 11.26
N GLU A 25 -11.58 3.21 11.64
CA GLU A 25 -10.25 3.12 12.25
C GLU A 25 -9.40 2.08 11.53
N GLY A 26 -8.07 2.27 11.49
CA GLY A 26 -7.15 1.32 10.88
C GLY A 26 -7.32 1.14 9.36
N GLY A 27 -7.91 2.13 8.69
CA GLY A 27 -8.06 2.12 7.23
C GLY A 27 -6.71 2.11 6.52
N LEU A 28 -6.73 1.73 5.25
CA LEU A 28 -5.58 1.77 4.36
C LEU A 28 -5.76 2.89 3.34
N GLU A 29 -4.65 3.45 2.89
CA GLU A 29 -4.58 4.39 1.78
C GLU A 29 -3.74 3.79 0.66
N VAL A 30 -4.21 3.94 -0.58
CA VAL A 30 -3.53 3.47 -1.78
C VAL A 30 -3.31 4.62 -2.75
N ALA A 31 -2.12 4.71 -3.34
CA ALA A 31 -1.81 5.66 -4.41
C ALA A 31 -1.08 4.96 -5.56
N PHE A 32 -1.17 5.52 -6.75
CA PHE A 32 -0.51 5.00 -7.95
C PHE A 32 0.52 6.00 -8.45
N ALA A 33 1.75 5.54 -8.70
CA ALA A 33 2.85 6.36 -9.21
C ALA A 33 3.58 5.62 -10.34
N GLY A 34 3.19 5.90 -11.58
CA GLY A 34 3.72 5.18 -12.75
C GLY A 34 3.33 3.70 -12.70
N GLU A 35 4.32 2.81 -12.75
CA GLU A 35 4.13 1.35 -12.66
C GLU A 35 3.97 0.82 -11.22
N TRP A 36 4.10 1.70 -10.23
CA TRP A 36 4.12 1.33 -8.81
C TRP A 36 2.78 1.61 -8.14
N THR A 37 2.35 0.67 -7.30
CA THR A 37 1.25 0.85 -6.35
C THR A 37 1.84 1.04 -4.96
N LEU A 38 1.42 2.08 -4.26
CA LEU A 38 1.86 2.43 -2.91
C LEU A 38 0.71 2.19 -1.93
N LEU A 39 1.02 1.62 -0.77
CA LEU A 39 0.04 1.33 0.29
C LEU A 39 0.59 1.75 1.65
N ARG A 40 -0.24 2.42 2.46
CA ARG A 40 0.08 2.82 3.83
C ARG A 40 -1.13 2.72 4.76
N ALA A 41 -0.89 2.73 6.07
CA ALA A 41 -1.93 2.92 7.07
C ALA A 41 -2.45 4.37 7.02
N ALA A 42 -3.77 4.53 7.07
CA ALA A 42 -4.42 5.83 7.00
C ALA A 42 -4.26 6.58 8.33
N GLY A 43 -3.93 7.87 8.26
CA GLY A 43 -3.89 8.75 9.43
C GLY A 43 -2.68 8.57 10.37
N GLU A 44 -1.68 7.79 9.97
CA GLU A 44 -0.42 7.64 10.72
C GLU A 44 0.68 8.53 10.09
N PRO A 45 1.09 9.62 10.76
CA PRO A 45 2.20 10.44 10.28
C PRO A 45 3.49 9.62 10.22
N GLY A 46 4.17 9.63 9.08
CA GLY A 46 5.40 8.86 8.89
C GLY A 46 5.17 7.35 8.74
N ALA A 47 3.95 6.91 8.45
CA ALA A 47 3.65 5.51 8.14
C ALA A 47 4.61 4.97 7.07
N LEU A 48 5.08 3.73 7.29
CA LEU A 48 5.86 3.03 6.28
C LEU A 48 5.00 2.81 5.03
N VAL A 49 5.57 3.10 3.87
CA VAL A 49 4.91 2.91 2.59
C VAL A 49 5.40 1.62 1.94
N SER A 50 4.49 0.70 1.73
CA SER A 50 4.74 -0.51 0.94
C SER A 50 4.64 -0.16 -0.55
N VAL A 51 5.64 -0.54 -1.32
CA VAL A 51 5.71 -0.35 -2.77
C VAL A 51 5.43 -1.70 -3.43
N PHE A 52 4.64 -1.74 -4.50
CA PHE A 52 4.32 -2.96 -5.24
C PHE A 52 4.49 -2.70 -6.74
N ASP A 53 5.13 -3.62 -7.45
CA ASP A 53 4.96 -3.70 -8.91
C ASP A 53 3.57 -4.29 -9.27
N GLU A 54 3.23 -4.30 -10.56
CA GLU A 54 1.94 -4.82 -11.05
C GLU A 54 1.68 -6.27 -10.60
N ARG A 55 2.70 -7.14 -10.67
CA ARG A 55 2.57 -8.57 -10.36
C ARG A 55 2.41 -8.78 -8.86
N GLU A 56 3.23 -8.11 -8.06
CA GLU A 56 3.15 -8.15 -6.61
C GLU A 56 1.78 -7.64 -6.13
N TRP A 57 1.27 -6.56 -6.72
CA TRP A 57 -0.05 -6.03 -6.40
C TRP A 57 -1.17 -7.01 -6.76
N ALA A 58 -1.10 -7.65 -7.93
CA ALA A 58 -2.07 -8.66 -8.32
C ALA A 58 -2.05 -9.87 -7.36
N CYS A 59 -0.87 -10.33 -6.95
CA CYS A 59 -0.71 -11.38 -5.94
C CYS A 59 -1.29 -10.96 -4.59
N PHE A 60 -1.00 -9.73 -4.14
CA PHE A 60 -1.53 -9.20 -2.88
C PHE A 60 -3.06 -9.17 -2.88
N LEU A 61 -3.68 -8.67 -3.95
CA LEU A 61 -5.14 -8.63 -4.09
C LEU A 61 -5.77 -10.02 -4.14
N ASP A 62 -5.13 -10.99 -4.82
CA ASP A 62 -5.62 -12.38 -4.86
C ASP A 62 -5.59 -13.01 -3.47
N GLY A 63 -4.49 -12.87 -2.72
CA GLY A 63 -4.38 -13.35 -1.35
C GLY A 63 -5.40 -12.67 -0.41
N ALA A 64 -5.56 -11.35 -0.52
CA ALA A 64 -6.55 -10.61 0.26
C ALA A 64 -7.98 -11.08 -0.02
N LYS A 65 -8.35 -11.29 -1.29
CA LYS A 65 -9.68 -11.81 -1.67
C LYS A 65 -9.92 -13.24 -1.17
N LYS A 66 -8.85 -14.02 -0.99
CA LYS A 66 -8.91 -15.38 -0.44
C LYS A 66 -8.91 -15.43 1.09
N GLY A 67 -8.90 -14.27 1.76
CA GLY A 67 -8.93 -14.18 3.22
C GLY A 67 -7.61 -14.56 3.88
N GLU A 68 -6.47 -14.47 3.17
CA GLU A 68 -5.16 -14.79 3.75
C GLU A 68 -4.82 -13.90 4.96
N PHE A 69 -5.40 -12.70 5.00
CA PHE A 69 -5.22 -11.73 6.08
C PHE A 69 -6.37 -11.73 7.12
N ASP A 70 -7.37 -12.61 6.99
CA ASP A 70 -8.53 -12.65 7.92
C ASP A 70 -8.17 -13.28 9.27
N ARG A 71 -7.01 -13.92 9.37
CA ARG A 71 -6.53 -14.54 10.61
C ARG A 71 -5.87 -13.50 11.50
N VAL A 72 -6.62 -13.00 12.47
CA VAL A 72 -6.05 -12.41 13.68
C VAL A 72 -5.64 -13.57 14.60
N VAL A 73 -4.38 -14.02 14.49
CA VAL A 73 -3.78 -14.79 15.60
C VAL A 73 -3.37 -13.79 16.66
N ASN A 74 -4.18 -13.70 17.72
CA ASN A 74 -3.86 -12.98 18.95
C ASN A 74 -2.81 -13.76 19.75
#